data_AF-A0A6P0P9X3-F1
#
_entry.id   AF-A0A6P0P9X3-F1
#
_cell.length_a   1.000
_cell.length_b   1.000
_cell.length_c   1.000
_cell.angle_alpha   90.00
_cell.angle_beta   90.00
_cell.angle_gamma   90.00
#
_symmetry.space_group_name_H-M   'P 1'
#
loop_
_entity.id
_entity.type
_entity.pdbx_description
1 polymer ?
#
loop_
_entity_poly.entity_id
_entity_poly.type
_entity_poly.pdbx_seq_one_letter_code
_entity_poly.pdbx_strand_id
1 'polypeptide(L)'
;MLTLDVEAVLNSIPNEVAWEDVVQFHQLDDRVAIANDFCPNIIGVNDGSIEWCPNEEPPNYLEKLVWLWVVRPDMGAAFAERCGCNIALETPLELKKIIGNYILVGD
;
A
#
# COMPACT_ATOMS: atom_id res chain seq x y z
N MET A 1 18.00 11.67 -11.53
CA MET A 1 16.82 10.91 -11.06
C MET A 1 17.32 9.91 -10.04
N LEU A 2 16.98 10.07 -8.77
CA LEU A 2 17.17 9.01 -7.78
C LEU A 2 16.10 7.96 -8.08
N THR A 3 16.50 6.85 -8.71
CA THR A 3 15.63 5.68 -8.81
C THR A 3 15.35 5.21 -7.40
N LEU A 4 14.11 5.41 -6.95
CA LEU A 4 13.65 4.89 -5.67
C LEU A 4 13.71 3.37 -5.76
N ASP A 5 14.51 2.74 -4.90
CA ASP A 5 14.54 1.28 -4.80
C ASP A 5 13.28 0.82 -4.06
N VAL A 6 12.21 0.63 -4.85
CA VAL A 6 10.90 0.20 -4.35
C VAL A 6 11.00 -1.12 -3.57
N GLU A 7 11.92 -2.02 -3.92
CA GLU A 7 12.10 -3.27 -3.18
C GLU A 7 12.72 -3.02 -1.80
N ALA A 8 13.74 -2.16 -1.72
CA ALA A 8 14.30 -1.75 -0.44
C ALA A 8 13.24 -1.07 0.44
N VAL A 9 12.39 -0.23 -0.13
CA VAL A 9 11.29 0.42 0.63
C VAL A 9 10.26 -0.60 1.10
N LEU A 10 9.75 -1.45 0.21
CA LEU A 10 8.74 -2.47 0.55
C LEU A 10 9.21 -3.41 1.66
N ASN A 11 10.52 -3.66 1.76
CA ASN A 11 11.09 -4.51 2.80
C ASN A 11 11.50 -3.74 4.08
N SER A 12 11.38 -2.41 4.09
CA SER A 12 11.80 -1.54 5.21
C SER A 12 10.66 -1.09 6.12
N ILE A 13 9.40 -1.23 5.68
CA ILE A 13 8.26 -0.75 6.46
C ILE A 13 8.04 -1.68 7.64
N PRO A 14 7.92 -1.14 8.86
CA PRO A 14 7.55 -1.91 10.02
C PRO A 14 6.23 -2.65 9.83
N ASN A 15 6.08 -3.78 10.52
CA ASN A 15 4.79 -4.47 10.58
C ASN A 15 3.77 -3.72 11.43
N GLU A 16 4.21 -2.82 12.33
CA GLU A 16 3.33 -2.00 13.15
C GLU A 16 3.76 -0.53 13.04
N VAL A 17 2.80 0.37 12.83
CA VAL A 17 3.04 1.80 12.64
C VAL A 17 2.11 2.60 13.55
N ALA A 18 2.68 3.52 14.33
CA ALA A 18 1.92 4.44 15.17
C ALA A 18 1.08 5.40 14.31
N TRP A 19 -0.10 5.80 14.79
CA TRP A 19 -1.00 6.71 14.07
C TRP A 19 -0.33 8.04 13.66
N GLU A 20 0.60 8.53 14.48
CA GLU A 20 1.36 9.76 14.22
C GLU A 20 2.34 9.65 13.05
N ASP A 21 2.78 8.43 12.73
CA ASP A 21 3.69 8.13 11.63
C ASP A 21 2.97 7.77 10.33
N VAL A 22 1.64 7.58 10.38
CA VAL A 22 0.81 7.35 9.20
C VAL A 22 0.63 8.67 8.44
N VAL A 23 1.14 8.71 7.21
CA VAL A 23 1.00 9.89 6.35
C VAL A 23 -0.47 10.06 5.97
N GLN A 24 -0.96 11.31 6.05
CA GLN A 24 -2.36 11.65 5.79
C GLN A 24 -3.34 10.81 6.64
N PHE A 25 -3.04 10.64 7.94
CA PHE A 25 -3.85 9.84 8.88
C PHE A 25 -5.36 10.15 8.84
N HIS A 26 -5.76 11.41 8.61
CA HIS A 26 -7.17 11.80 8.49
C HIS A 26 -7.97 11.08 7.37
N GLN A 27 -7.29 10.39 6.46
CA GLN A 27 -7.90 9.57 5.39
C GLN A 27 -7.65 8.05 5.60
N LEU A 28 -7.10 7.64 6.75
CA LEU A 28 -6.73 6.26 7.00
C LEU A 28 -7.93 5.31 6.88
N ASP A 29 -9.09 5.67 7.44
CA ASP A 29 -10.29 4.83 7.40
C ASP A 29 -10.72 4.51 5.97
N ASP A 30 -10.72 5.51 5.09
CA ASP A 30 -11.01 5.33 3.67
C ASP A 30 -9.99 4.36 3.05
N ARG A 31 -8.69 4.57 3.31
CA ARG A 31 -7.62 3.71 2.79
C ARG A 31 -7.74 2.28 3.29
N VAL A 32 -8.07 2.06 4.55
CA VAL A 32 -8.28 0.72 5.11
C VAL A 32 -9.47 0.04 4.44
N ALA A 33 -10.58 0.76 4.21
CA ALA A 33 -11.73 0.21 3.49
C ALA A 33 -11.34 -0.25 2.08
N ILE A 34 -10.53 0.54 1.37
CA ILE A 34 -10.04 0.21 0.03
C ILE A 34 -9.04 -0.95 0.05
N ALA A 35 -8.12 -0.95 1.01
CA ALA A 35 -7.15 -2.03 1.19
C ALA A 35 -7.87 -3.38 1.37
N ASN A 36 -8.94 -3.39 2.18
CA ASN A 36 -9.78 -4.56 2.42
C ASN A 36 -10.54 -5.05 1.16
N ASP A 37 -10.81 -4.19 0.18
CA ASP A 37 -11.40 -4.61 -1.09
C ASP A 37 -10.41 -5.45 -1.95
N PHE A 38 -9.09 -5.29 -1.75
CA PHE A 38 -8.07 -6.03 -2.49
C PHE A 38 -7.52 -7.22 -1.70
N CYS A 39 -7.17 -6.95 -0.44
CA CYS A 39 -6.57 -7.90 0.47
C CYS A 39 -7.41 -7.85 1.76
N PRO A 40 -8.47 -8.68 1.85
CA PRO A 40 -9.34 -8.68 3.02
C PRO A 40 -8.54 -8.88 4.30
N ASN A 41 -8.87 -8.13 5.35
CA ASN A 41 -8.26 -8.22 6.68
C ASN A 41 -6.75 -7.95 6.73
N ILE A 42 -6.20 -7.25 5.73
CA ILE A 42 -4.75 -6.97 5.67
C ILE A 42 -4.27 -5.96 6.73
N ILE A 43 -5.19 -5.18 7.32
CA ILE A 43 -4.88 -4.16 8.32
C ILE A 43 -5.54 -4.50 9.66
N GLY A 44 -4.73 -4.69 10.69
CA GLY A 44 -5.14 -4.66 12.08
C GLY A 44 -5.18 -3.22 12.59
N VAL A 45 -6.22 -2.86 13.34
CA VAL A 45 -6.33 -1.55 14.00
C VAL A 45 -6.20 -1.75 15.50
N ASN A 46 -5.14 -1.21 16.09
CA ASN A 46 -4.83 -1.29 17.50
C ASN A 46 -4.99 0.09 18.17
N ASP A 47 -4.88 0.16 19.49
CA ASP A 47 -4.93 1.44 20.22
C ASP A 47 -3.65 2.25 19.95
N GLY A 48 -3.76 3.30 19.14
CA GLY A 48 -2.65 4.18 18.77
C GLY A 48 -1.77 3.70 17.62
N SER A 49 -2.04 2.55 17.02
CA SER A 49 -1.28 2.01 15.89
C SER A 49 -2.13 1.24 14.87
N ILE A 50 -1.53 0.93 13.73
CA ILE A 50 -2.02 -0.05 12.76
C ILE A 50 -0.98 -1.15 12.59
N GLU A 51 -1.44 -2.36 12.34
CA GLU A 51 -0.63 -3.56 12.17
C GLU A 51 -0.86 -4.18 10.79
N TRP A 52 0.21 -4.71 10.20
CA TRP A 52 0.17 -5.45 8.96
C TRP A 52 -0.16 -6.91 9.23
N CYS A 53 -1.31 -7.35 8.72
CA CYS A 53 -1.80 -8.71 8.84
C CYS A 53 -1.84 -9.38 7.46
N PRO A 54 -0.69 -9.77 6.89
CA PRO A 54 -0.66 -10.42 5.58
C PRO A 54 -1.45 -11.74 5.60
N ASN A 55 -2.16 -12.02 4.51
CA ASN A 55 -2.91 -13.26 4.32
C ASN A 55 -1.99 -14.41 3.89
N GLU A 56 -0.86 -14.10 3.25
CA GLU A 56 0.14 -15.08 2.83
C GLU A 56 1.45 -15.00 3.65
N GLU A 57 2.11 -16.15 3.81
CA GLU A 57 3.46 -16.25 4.36
C GLU A 57 4.39 -16.97 3.36
N PRO A 58 5.37 -16.26 2.73
CA PRO A 58 5.64 -14.83 2.87
C PRO A 58 4.58 -13.96 2.16
N PRO A 59 4.41 -12.69 2.58
CA PRO A 59 3.45 -11.78 1.95
C PRO A 59 3.75 -11.61 0.48
N ASN A 60 2.71 -11.68 -0.35
CA ASN A 60 2.89 -11.52 -1.78
C ASN A 60 3.17 -10.04 -2.14
N TYR A 61 3.54 -9.78 -3.39
CA TYR A 61 3.89 -8.43 -3.81
C TYR A 61 2.73 -7.44 -3.66
N LEU A 62 1.51 -7.86 -3.97
CA LEU A 62 0.33 -7.02 -3.85
C LEU A 62 0.09 -6.61 -2.38
N GLU A 63 0.20 -7.53 -1.44
CA GLU A 63 0.03 -7.24 -0.02
C GLU A 63 1.06 -6.23 0.49
N LYS A 64 2.32 -6.36 0.05
CA LYS A 64 3.37 -5.38 0.36
C LYS A 64 3.04 -4.00 -0.18
N LEU A 65 2.54 -3.92 -1.42
CA LEU A 65 2.14 -2.67 -2.05
C LEU A 65 0.98 -2.00 -1.29
N VAL A 66 -0.05 -2.79 -0.94
CA VAL A 66 -1.23 -2.32 -0.20
C VAL A 66 -0.81 -1.79 1.18
N TRP A 67 0.04 -2.54 1.90
CA TRP A 67 0.56 -2.09 3.20
C TRP A 67 1.32 -0.76 3.10
N LEU A 68 2.29 -0.67 2.18
CA LEU A 68 3.04 0.56 1.96
C LEU A 68 2.12 1.73 1.60
N TRP A 69 1.12 1.51 0.76
CA TRP A 69 0.18 2.58 0.40
C TRP A 69 -0.70 3.04 1.56
N VAL A 70 -1.14 2.14 2.44
CA VAL A 70 -1.93 2.52 3.63
C VAL A 70 -1.12 3.45 4.55
N VAL A 71 0.17 3.13 4.75
CA VAL A 71 1.08 3.84 5.66
C VAL A 71 1.65 5.13 5.03
N ARG A 72 2.08 5.05 3.77
CA ARG A 72 2.80 6.10 3.02
C ARG A 72 2.16 6.33 1.65
N PRO A 73 0.92 6.83 1.59
CA PRO A 73 0.26 7.14 0.31
C PRO A 73 1.03 8.19 -0.52
N ASP A 74 1.83 9.03 0.13
CA ASP A 74 2.74 10.00 -0.52
C ASP A 74 3.79 9.35 -1.42
N MET A 75 4.14 8.09 -1.18
CA MET A 75 5.05 7.32 -2.01
C MET A 75 4.39 6.75 -3.26
N GLY A 76 3.09 7.01 -3.43
CA GLY A 76 2.29 6.63 -4.58
C GLY A 76 2.93 6.94 -5.94
N ALA A 77 3.52 8.12 -6.11
CA ALA A 77 4.15 8.51 -7.38
C ALA A 77 5.33 7.59 -7.78
N ALA A 78 6.09 7.09 -6.81
CA ALA A 78 7.20 6.17 -7.06
C ALA A 78 6.71 4.78 -7.53
N PHE A 79 5.49 4.39 -7.14
CA PHE A 79 4.86 3.17 -7.62
C PHE A 79 4.30 3.31 -9.03
N ALA A 80 3.68 4.45 -9.31
CA ALA A 80 3.12 4.75 -10.62
C ALA A 80 4.18 4.60 -11.72
N GLU A 81 5.36 5.21 -11.52
CA GLU A 81 6.49 5.13 -12.45
C GLU A 81 6.96 3.69 -12.70
N ARG A 82 7.07 2.86 -11.65
CA ARG A 82 7.51 1.46 -11.78
C ARG A 82 6.45 0.55 -12.41
N CYS A 83 5.16 0.86 -12.24
CA CYS A 83 4.06 0.14 -12.88
C CYS A 83 3.81 0.61 -14.34
N GLY A 84 4.63 1.51 -14.87
CA GLY A 84 4.43 2.10 -16.20
C GLY A 84 3.17 2.99 -16.28
N CYS A 85 2.69 3.49 -15.13
CA CYS A 85 1.47 4.27 -15.01
C CYS A 85 1.84 5.73 -14.68
N ASN A 86 1.44 6.70 -15.51
CA ASN A 86 1.71 8.14 -15.27
C ASN A 86 0.74 8.80 -14.27
N ILE A 87 0.19 8.02 -13.33
CA ILE A 87 -0.90 8.47 -12.47
C ILE A 87 -0.37 8.68 -11.05
N ALA A 88 -0.32 9.93 -10.60
CA ALA A 88 -0.03 10.25 -9.20
C ALA A 88 -1.07 9.53 -8.31
N LEU A 89 -0.61 8.65 -7.43
CA LEU A 89 -1.42 7.80 -6.56
C LEU A 89 -2.01 8.63 -5.40
N GLU A 90 -2.76 9.66 -5.75
CA GLU A 90 -3.45 10.54 -4.80
C GLU A 90 -4.85 10.02 -4.48
N THR A 91 -5.38 9.07 -5.28
CA THR A 91 -6.76 8.60 -5.12
C THR A 91 -6.90 7.07 -4.98
N PRO A 92 -7.79 6.62 -4.08
CA PRO A 92 -8.30 5.24 -3.98
C PRO A 92 -8.58 4.50 -5.29
N LEU A 93 -9.14 5.22 -6.27
CA LEU A 93 -9.64 4.66 -7.52
C LEU A 93 -8.51 4.35 -8.50
N GLU A 94 -7.41 5.09 -8.43
CA GLU A 94 -6.25 4.92 -9.29
C GLU A 94 -5.41 3.72 -8.83
N LEU A 95 -5.35 3.47 -7.52
CA LEU A 95 -4.81 2.23 -6.99
C LEU A 95 -5.60 1.01 -7.48
N LYS A 96 -6.94 1.07 -7.53
CA LYS A 96 -7.80 0.02 -8.11
C LYS A 96 -7.44 -0.32 -9.55
N LYS A 97 -7.06 0.66 -10.35
CA LYS A 97 -6.62 0.43 -11.74
C LYS A 97 -5.23 -0.20 -11.81
N ILE A 98 -4.29 0.25 -10.98
CA ILE A 98 -2.91 -0.26 -10.99
C ILE A 98 -2.86 -1.69 -10.44
N ILE A 99 -3.49 -1.93 -9.29
CA ILE A 99 -3.59 -3.28 -8.69
C ILE A 99 -4.42 -4.21 -9.58
N GLY A 100 -5.55 -3.74 -10.13
CA GLY A 100 -6.38 -4.54 -11.04
C GLY A 100 -5.60 -5.01 -12.28
N ASN A 101 -4.70 -4.18 -12.82
CA ASN A 101 -3.82 -4.58 -13.92
C ASN A 101 -2.78 -5.64 -13.52
N TYR A 102 -2.33 -5.67 -12.26
CA TYR A 102 -1.46 -6.77 -11.76
C TYR A 102 -2.19 -8.11 -11.68
N ILE A 103 -3.50 -8.10 -11.39
CA ILE A 103 -4.32 -9.31 -11.31
C ILE A 103 -4.62 -9.88 -12.71
N LEU A 104 -4.73 -9.03 -13.74
CA LEU A 104 -5.10 -9.45 -15.10
C LEU A 104 -3.92 -9.82 -16.01
N VAL A 105 -2.68 -9.51 -15.63
CA VAL A 105 -1.46 -9.82 -16.40
C VAL A 105 -0.73 -11.05 -15.82
N GLY A 106 -1.28 -11.66 -14.76
CA GLY A 106 -0.71 -12.80 -14.05
C GLY A 106 -1.26 -14.18 -14.45
N ASP A 107 -1.72 -14.37 -15.69
CA ASP A 107 -2.00 -15.69 -16.30
C ASP A 107 -0.99 -16.00 -17.42
#